data_AF-A0A822EFQ3-F1
#
_entry.id   AF-A0A822EFQ3-F1
#
_cell.length_a   1.000
_cell.length_b   1.000
_cell.length_c   1.000
_cell.angle_alpha   90.00
_cell.angle_beta   90.00
_cell.angle_gamma   90.00
#
_symmetry.space_group_name_H-M   'P 1'
#
loop_
_entity.id
_entity.type
_entity.pdbx_description
1 polymer ?
#
loop_
_entity_poly.entity_id
_entity_poly.type
_entity_poly.pdbx_seq_one_letter_code
_entity_poly.pdbx_strand_id
1 'polypeptide(L)' 'GILIAKKKLFTNEVPGDCGGGIVNFVTRTQTEYVQDIETREEGGTPNILGSIRAGLVFHLKESLGCHTIETREDALVEKF' A
#
# COMPACT_ATOMS: atom_id res chain seq x y z
N GLY A 1 -4.14 -1.05 5.64
CA GLY A 1 -4.91 -0.50 4.51
C GLY A 1 -4.00 -0.38 3.30
N ILE A 2 -4.38 0.39 2.28
CA ILE A 2 -3.51 0.74 1.14
C ILE A 2 -3.27 2.24 1.17
N LEU A 3 -2.02 2.66 1.11
CA LEU A 3 -1.62 4.06 0.98
C LEU A 3 -1.08 4.28 -0.44
N ILE A 4 -1.56 5.32 -1.11
CA ILE A 4 -1.03 5.77 -2.41
C ILE A 4 -0.51 7.18 -2.22
N ALA A 5 0.78 7.38 -2.45
CA ALA A 5 1.44 8.67 -2.29
C ALA A 5 2.43 8.94 -3.42
N LYS A 6 2.73 10.22 -3.67
CA LYS A 6 3.70 10.61 -4.70
C LYS A 6 5.10 10.29 -4.20
N LYS A 7 5.91 9.58 -5.01
CA LYS A 7 7.31 9.23 -4.69
C LYS A 7 8.15 10.40 -4.19
N LYS A 8 7.96 11.60 -4.76
CA LYS A 8 8.67 12.84 -4.35
C LYS A 8 8.43 13.30 -2.92
N LEU A 9 7.46 12.71 -2.20
CA LEU A 9 7.18 13.01 -0.80
C LEU A 9 8.07 12.20 0.15
N PHE A 10 8.69 11.11 -0.32
CA PHE A 10 9.54 10.23 0.47
C PHE A 10 11.00 10.67 0.37
N THR A 11 11.33 11.80 1.00
CA THR A 11 12.69 12.37 1.02
C THR A 11 13.46 12.03 2.30
N ASN A 12 12.82 11.32 3.22
CA ASN A 12 13.38 10.89 4.50
C ASN A 12 14.46 9.81 4.28
N GLU A 13 15.59 9.97 4.98
CA GLU A 13 16.65 8.95 5.04
C GLU A 13 16.28 7.79 5.97
N VAL A 14 15.53 8.09 7.03
CA VAL A 14 15.04 7.13 8.03
C VAL A 14 13.53 6.92 7.80
N PRO A 15 13.02 5.67 7.71
CA PRO A 15 11.60 5.40 7.53
C PRO A 15 10.73 5.95 8.65
N GLY A 16 9.44 6.11 8.37
CA GLY A 16 8.47 6.57 9.37
C GLY A 16 8.30 5.59 10.55
N ASP A 17 8.47 4.29 10.29
CA ASP A 17 8.51 3.26 11.32
C ASP A 17 9.73 2.33 11.11
N CYS A 18 10.43 2.03 12.19
CA CYS A 18 11.64 1.22 12.17
C CYS A 18 11.30 -0.22 12.59
N GLY A 19 11.04 -1.07 11.61
CA GLY A 19 10.77 -2.50 11.81
C GLY A 19 11.92 -3.41 11.38
N GLY A 20 11.74 -4.72 11.58
CA GLY A 20 12.62 -5.73 10.97
C GLY A 20 12.44 -5.80 9.45
N GLY A 21 13.43 -6.34 8.73
CA GLY A 21 13.31 -6.63 7.29
C GLY A 21 13.57 -5.45 6.34
N ILE A 22 13.84 -4.25 6.86
CA ILE A 22 14.05 -3.03 6.06
C ILE A 22 15.48 -2.47 6.14
N VAL A 23 16.35 -3.15 6.87
CA VAL A 23 17.76 -2.78 7.04
C VAL A 23 18.61 -3.60 6.09
N ASN A 24 19.37 -2.93 5.23
CA ASN A 24 20.35 -3.55 4.36
C ASN A 24 21.65 -3.85 5.13
N PHE A 25 22.16 -2.86 5.85
CA PHE A 25 23.45 -2.97 6.54
C PHE A 25 23.53 -2.05 7.75
N VAL A 26 24.31 -2.45 8.77
CA VAL A 26 24.52 -1.68 9.99
C VAL A 26 26.01 -1.59 10.30
N THR A 27 26.47 -0.39 10.61
CA THR A 27 27.78 -0.11 11.18
C THR A 27 27.62 0.53 12.56
N ARG A 28 28.74 0.81 13.25
CA ARG A 28 28.71 1.54 14.52
C ARG A 28 28.16 2.96 14.42
N THR A 29 28.14 3.56 13.24
CA THR A 29 27.79 4.99 13.04
C THR A 29 26.66 5.21 12.05
N GLN A 30 26.25 4.19 11.30
CA GLN A 30 25.28 4.33 10.21
C GLN A 30 24.45 3.06 10.03
N THR A 31 23.19 3.26 9.69
CA THR A 31 22.27 2.22 9.23
C THR A 31 21.89 2.52 7.79
N GLU A 32 22.05 1.55 6.91
CA GLU A 32 21.55 1.61 5.54
C GLU A 32 20.20 0.88 5.47
N TYR A 33 19.19 1.58 5.00
CA TYR A 33 17.85 1.02 4.76
C TYR A 33 17.66 0.64 3.28
N VAL A 34 16.71 -0.26 3.02
CA VAL A 34 16.29 -0.64 1.66
C VAL A 34 15.89 0.61 0.87
N GLN A 35 16.28 0.69 -0.41
CA GLN A 35 15.99 1.86 -1.26
C GLN A 35 14.58 1.86 -1.87
N ASP A 36 13.97 0.67 -1.99
CA ASP A 36 12.56 0.52 -2.38
C ASP A 36 11.66 1.12 -1.30
N ILE A 37 10.89 2.15 -1.66
CA ILE A 37 10.13 2.98 -0.71
C ILE A 37 9.07 2.12 0.00
N GLU A 38 8.34 1.32 -0.76
CA GLU A 38 7.26 0.47 -0.29
C GLU A 38 7.79 -0.53 0.74
N THR A 39 8.87 -1.24 0.42
CA THR A 39 9.52 -2.17 1.34
C THR A 39 10.04 -1.45 2.58
N ARG A 40 10.69 -0.29 2.42
CA ARG A 40 11.29 0.48 3.51
C ARG A 40 10.26 0.99 4.53
N GLU A 41 9.08 1.40 4.06
CA GLU A 41 8.00 1.92 4.92
C GLU A 41 7.06 0.81 5.44
N GLU A 42 7.18 -0.44 4.96
CA GLU A 42 6.47 -1.62 5.47
C GLU A 42 7.33 -2.44 6.46
N GLY A 43 8.05 -1.73 7.34
CA GLY A 43 8.89 -2.35 8.36
C GLY A 43 8.14 -3.35 9.25
N GLY A 44 8.76 -4.50 9.52
CA GLY A 44 8.23 -5.53 10.41
C GLY A 44 7.57 -6.68 9.66
N THR A 45 6.40 -7.11 10.12
CA THR A 45 5.64 -8.19 9.46
C THR A 45 4.76 -7.60 8.35
N PRO A 46 4.99 -7.92 7.07
CA PRO A 46 4.21 -7.36 5.98
C PRO A 46 2.74 -7.78 6.05
N ASN A 47 1.85 -6.94 5.55
CA ASN A 47 0.41 -7.20 5.53
C ASN A 47 -0.01 -8.11 4.36
N ILE A 48 0.60 -9.29 4.27
CA ILE A 48 0.45 -10.25 3.16
C ILE A 48 -1.03 -10.59 2.91
N LEU A 49 -1.78 -10.90 3.98
CA LEU A 49 -3.21 -11.23 3.86
C LEU A 49 -4.02 -10.02 3.37
N GLY A 50 -3.66 -8.81 3.80
CA GLY A 50 -4.27 -7.58 3.29
C GLY A 50 -4.01 -7.38 1.81
N SER A 51 -2.78 -7.61 1.34
CA SER A 51 -2.39 -7.50 -0.06
C SER A 51 -3.13 -8.51 -0.95
N ILE A 52 -3.28 -9.76 -0.49
CA ILE A 52 -4.08 -10.78 -1.20
C ILE A 52 -5.54 -10.34 -1.32
N ARG A 53 -6.15 -9.91 -0.20
CA ARG A 53 -7.55 -9.45 -0.19
C ARG A 53 -7.75 -8.24 -1.11
N ALA A 54 -6.82 -7.28 -1.08
CA ALA A 54 -6.83 -6.13 -1.98
C ALA A 54 -6.82 -6.59 -3.44
N GLY A 55 -5.88 -7.46 -3.83
CA GLY A 55 -5.79 -7.99 -5.20
C GLY A 55 -7.08 -8.65 -5.67
N LEU A 56 -7.71 -9.46 -4.83
CA LEU A 56 -9.00 -10.10 -5.16
C LEU A 56 -10.12 -9.08 -5.38
N VAL A 57 -10.20 -8.04 -4.54
CA VAL A 57 -11.21 -6.97 -4.68
C VAL A 57 -10.98 -6.16 -5.95
N PHE A 58 -9.72 -5.81 -6.26
CA PHE A 58 -9.39 -5.12 -7.51
C PHE A 58 -9.74 -5.96 -8.74
N HIS A 59 -9.42 -7.25 -8.72
CA HIS A 59 -9.76 -8.16 -9.80
C HIS A 59 -11.28 -8.29 -10.01
N LEU A 60 -12.04 -8.41 -8.93
CA LEU A 60 -13.51 -8.43 -8.99
C LEU A 60 -14.07 -7.10 -9.52
N LYS A 61 -13.54 -5.97 -9.08
CA LYS A 61 -13.95 -4.65 -9.58
C LYS A 61 -13.67 -4.51 -11.07
N GLU A 62 -12.53 -5.01 -11.54
CA GLU A 62 -12.14 -4.96 -12.97
C GLU A 62 -13.05 -5.85 -13.83
N SER A 63 -13.43 -7.04 -13.35
CA SER A 63 -14.32 -7.94 -14.09
C SER A 63 -15.76 -7.41 -14.22
N LEU A 64 -16.22 -6.60 -13.25
CA LEU A 64 -17.54 -5.94 -13.30
C LEU A 64 -17.51 -4.63 -14.09
N GLY A 65 -16.40 -3.89 -14.02
CA GLY A 65 -16.23 -2.54 -14.59
C GLY A 65 -16.85 -1.44 -13.73
N CYS A 66 -16.23 -0.24 -13.73
CA CYS A 66 -16.70 0.90 -12.93
C CYS A 66 -18.10 1.35 -13.31
N HIS A 67 -18.42 1.41 -14.60
CA HIS A 67 -19.71 1.90 -15.08
C HIS A 67 -20.90 1.06 -14.56
N THR A 68 -20.74 -0.27 -14.50
CA THR A 68 -21.74 -1.18 -13.95
C THR A 68 -21.98 -0.92 -12.47
N ILE A 69 -20.90 -0.65 -11.72
CA ILE A 69 -20.97 -0.36 -10.29
C ILE A 69 -21.68 0.98 -10.08
N GLU A 70 -21.26 2.03 -10.78
CA GLU A 70 -21.85 3.38 -10.72
C GLU A 70 -23.35 3.36 -11.05
N THR A 71 -23.75 2.73 -12.17
CA THR A 71 -25.16 2.61 -12.56
C THR A 71 -26.01 1.95 -11.48
N ARG A 72 -25.45 0.93 -10.81
CA ARG A 72 -26.15 0.21 -9.73
C ARG A 72 -26.23 1.03 -8.46
N GLU A 73 -25.21 1.82 -8.16
CA GLU A 73 -25.19 2.77 -7.04
C GLU A 73 -26.24 3.87 -7.26
N ASP A 74 -26.30 4.49 -8.43
CA ASP A 74 -27.28 5.52 -8.77
C ASP A 74 -28.71 4.99 -8.64
N ALA A 75 -29.00 3.81 -9.21
CA ALA A 75 -30.33 3.20 -9.12
C ALA A 75 -30.74 2.79 -7.70
N LEU A 76 -29.79 2.58 -6.79
CA LEU A 76 -30.06 2.37 -5.37
C LEU A 76 -30.35 3.68 -4.66
N VAL A 77 -29.59 4.74 -4.96
CA VAL A 77 -29.79 6.08 -4.38
C VAL A 77 -31.12 6.69 -4.82
N GLU A 78 -31.53 6.57 -6.08
CA GLU A 78 -32.82 7.07 -6.58
C GLU A 78 -34.05 6.41 -5.93
N LYS A 79 -33.88 5.24 -5.30
CA LYS A 79 -34.96 4.53 -4.60
C LYS A 79 -35.12 4.97 -3.14
N PHE A 80 -34.22 5.79 -2.61
CA PHE A 80 -34.31 6.40 -1.28
C PHE A 80 -34.75 7.86 -1.38
#